data_AF-A0A838RXV3-F1
#
_entry.id   AF-A0A838RXV3-F1
#
_cell.length_a   1.000
_cell.length_b   1.000
_cell.length_c   1.000
_cell.angle_alpha   90.00
_cell.angle_beta   90.00
_cell.angle_gamma   90.00
#
_symmetry.space_group_name_H-M   'P 1'
#
loop_
_entity.id
_entity.type
_entity.pdbx_description
1 polymer ?
#
loop_
_entity_poly.entity_id
_entity_poly.type
_entity_poly.pdbx_seq_one_letter_code
_entity_poly.pdbx_strand_id
1 'polypeptide(L)'
;MNQGKKPKKQPTREPQDFMKSMKVEAIGQVRLWDVASGSEVGALKGHGKGVTEVAFSRDGRLLASGSTDNTIRIWDLATKRELRTLTGHTSNIESIDFSPDSRLLASAADDGGTFLWDTNTGEHLATLISLDEGGEWMVVTPQGLFDGTPVSWSQILWRYNQDTFNVAPIEWFFNEFYYPGLLSEILAGKRPRVAQDVSRKDRRQPVVKLSLAGEPAPATGIATRRAKVRIDVTDAPADRDHPQGTGARDLRLFRNGSLVKVWHGDVLKGQSAVTLEEEITVAAEANKLTAYAFNKDNVKSKDAQLPLMGADSLKRAGTAYVIAVGLNEYANPQYNLKYAVADAQSFGDEVRVRQTQVGRFERVEVVPLLNENATKANILLALKRLAGAAEPPSLKAGFLDRVKRAEPEDTVIIYFAGHGTAQAQRFYLIPHDLGYTGDRTKLTEPGLQSILSHSISDIELEEAVEGLDAGHLLMIIDACNSGQALEAEEKRRGPMNSKGLAQLAYEKGMYILTAAQSYQAALEAAQLGHGLLTYALVEEGLKTPIADIEPKDGLLSAREWLDFATERVPQMQEAKMKETRGVGLEIAFTDGEQNIADPQKRTLQRPRVFYRRELEANPLVIAKP
;
A
#
# COMPACT_ATOMS: atom_id res chain seq x y z
N MET A 1 -64.24 17.31 -51.52
CA MET A 1 -63.17 18.25 -51.92
C MET A 1 -62.27 18.49 -50.71
N ASN A 2 -60.97 18.61 -50.97
CA ASN A 2 -59.82 18.26 -50.12
C ASN A 2 -59.74 18.84 -48.70
N GLN A 3 -59.37 17.95 -47.77
CA GLN A 3 -58.74 18.28 -46.50
C GLN A 3 -57.22 18.53 -46.66
N GLY A 4 -56.74 19.45 -45.82
CA GLY A 4 -55.38 19.82 -45.40
C GLY A 4 -54.11 19.09 -45.86
N LYS A 5 -53.01 19.86 -45.92
CA LYS A 5 -51.67 19.40 -45.56
C LYS A 5 -50.95 20.47 -44.71
N LYS A 6 -50.79 20.18 -43.42
CA LYS A 6 -49.80 20.84 -42.55
C LYS A 6 -48.38 20.44 -43.02
N PRO A 7 -47.36 21.30 -42.87
CA PRO A 7 -45.98 20.93 -43.19
C PRO A 7 -45.54 19.77 -42.30
N LYS A 8 -45.03 18.70 -42.92
CA LYS A 8 -44.43 17.57 -42.20
C LYS A 8 -43.20 18.08 -41.46
N LYS A 9 -43.24 18.09 -40.12
CA LYS A 9 -42.01 18.13 -39.30
C LYS A 9 -41.19 16.91 -39.67
N GLN A 10 -39.95 17.12 -40.12
CA GLN A 10 -38.96 16.04 -40.22
C GLN A 10 -38.80 15.43 -38.82
N PRO A 11 -38.79 14.09 -38.69
CA PRO A 11 -38.53 13.47 -37.40
C PRO A 11 -37.08 13.76 -37.02
N THR A 12 -36.88 14.47 -35.91
CA THR A 12 -35.60 14.50 -35.21
C THR A 12 -35.30 13.08 -34.75
N ARG A 13 -34.43 12.37 -35.47
CA ARG A 13 -33.91 11.07 -35.03
C ARG A 13 -33.11 11.28 -33.74
N GLU A 14 -33.32 10.41 -32.76
CA GLU A 14 -32.50 10.43 -31.56
C GLU A 14 -31.05 10.07 -31.91
N PRO A 15 -30.04 10.69 -31.26
CA PRO A 15 -28.62 10.46 -31.57
C PRO A 15 -28.18 8.99 -31.56
N GLN A 16 -28.84 8.15 -30.75
CA GLN A 16 -28.54 6.72 -30.64
C GLN A 16 -28.96 5.90 -31.88
N ASP A 17 -30.00 6.31 -32.60
CA ASP A 17 -30.45 5.65 -33.83
C ASP A 17 -29.63 6.07 -35.06
N PHE A 18 -28.98 7.25 -34.99
CA PHE A 18 -28.06 7.74 -36.01
C PHE A 18 -26.77 6.90 -36.06
N MET A 19 -26.32 6.40 -34.91
CA MET A 19 -25.07 5.64 -34.75
C MET A 19 -25.08 4.26 -35.41
N LYS A 20 -26.23 3.56 -35.43
CA LYS A 20 -26.31 2.19 -35.96
C LYS A 20 -26.21 2.12 -37.48
N SER A 21 -26.16 3.26 -38.17
CA SER A 21 -26.24 3.34 -39.62
C SER A 21 -25.11 4.13 -40.26
N MET A 22 -23.87 4.09 -39.75
CA MET A 22 -22.73 4.76 -40.42
C MET A 22 -21.53 3.82 -40.63
N LYS A 23 -20.86 3.98 -41.78
CA LYS A 23 -19.58 3.34 -42.13
C LYS A 23 -18.59 4.44 -42.53
N VAL A 24 -17.29 4.24 -42.29
CA VAL A 24 -16.23 5.25 -42.49
C VAL A 24 -15.06 4.67 -43.31
N GLU A 25 -14.44 5.48 -44.18
CA GLU A 25 -13.25 5.15 -44.99
C GLU A 25 -12.32 6.39 -45.08
N ALA A 26 -11.00 6.21 -45.08
CA ALA A 26 -10.02 7.30 -44.90
C ALA A 26 -8.84 7.32 -45.89
N ILE A 27 -8.61 8.48 -46.52
CA ILE A 27 -7.32 8.94 -47.07
C ILE A 27 -7.26 10.46 -46.86
N GLY A 28 -6.50 10.95 -45.86
CA GLY A 28 -6.34 12.39 -45.52
C GLY A 28 -7.59 13.13 -45.00
N GLN A 29 -8.75 12.48 -44.98
CA GLN A 29 -10.04 13.01 -44.51
C GLN A 29 -10.96 11.85 -44.12
N VAL A 30 -11.90 12.09 -43.20
CA VAL A 30 -12.91 11.10 -42.76
C VAL A 30 -14.18 11.29 -43.59
N ARG A 31 -14.67 10.24 -44.27
CA ARG A 31 -15.97 10.29 -44.97
C ARG A 31 -17.07 9.63 -44.14
N LEU A 32 -18.24 10.27 -44.13
CA LEU A 32 -19.42 9.85 -43.40
C LEU A 32 -20.47 9.32 -44.38
N TRP A 33 -20.95 8.10 -44.17
CA TRP A 33 -21.94 7.44 -45.03
C TRP A 33 -23.20 7.09 -44.25
N ASP A 34 -24.37 7.29 -44.85
CA ASP A 34 -25.61 6.69 -44.36
C ASP A 34 -25.68 5.23 -44.84
N VAL A 35 -25.72 4.28 -43.92
CA VAL A 35 -25.68 2.83 -44.20
C VAL A 35 -26.96 2.35 -44.87
N ALA A 36 -28.11 2.95 -44.56
CA ALA A 36 -29.38 2.52 -45.14
C ALA A 36 -29.46 2.83 -46.64
N SER A 37 -28.94 3.99 -47.05
CA SER A 37 -28.93 4.45 -48.44
C SER A 37 -27.62 4.20 -49.17
N GLY A 38 -26.52 3.94 -48.46
CA GLY A 38 -25.17 3.86 -49.02
C GLY A 38 -24.65 5.21 -49.53
N SER A 39 -25.26 6.33 -49.16
CA SER A 39 -24.92 7.66 -49.67
C SER A 39 -23.95 8.39 -48.74
N GLU A 40 -22.97 9.11 -49.30
CA GLU A 40 -22.08 9.98 -48.53
C GLU A 40 -22.89 11.17 -47.99
N VAL A 41 -22.90 11.34 -46.67
CA VAL A 41 -23.62 12.42 -45.97
C VAL A 41 -22.70 13.56 -45.55
N GLY A 42 -21.38 13.40 -45.62
CA GLY A 42 -20.41 14.47 -45.39
C GLY A 42 -18.97 13.98 -45.28
N ALA A 43 -18.05 14.92 -45.12
CA ALA A 43 -16.64 14.64 -44.87
C ALA A 43 -16.06 15.59 -43.81
N LEU A 44 -15.13 15.10 -43.00
CA LEU A 44 -14.38 15.85 -41.99
C LEU A 44 -12.93 15.99 -42.47
N LYS A 45 -12.49 17.22 -42.70
CA LYS A 45 -11.19 17.55 -43.29
C LYS A 45 -10.35 18.33 -42.26
N GLY A 46 -9.09 17.94 -42.09
CA GLY A 46 -8.18 18.66 -41.19
C GLY A 46 -6.87 17.94 -40.86
N HIS A 47 -6.82 16.61 -40.98
CA HIS A 47 -5.56 15.87 -40.80
C HIS A 47 -4.55 16.18 -41.91
N GLY A 48 -3.28 16.27 -41.53
CA GLY A 48 -2.17 16.55 -42.43
C GLY A 48 -1.62 15.30 -43.13
N LYS A 49 -1.97 14.11 -42.64
CA LYS A 49 -1.60 12.80 -43.21
C LYS A 49 -2.78 11.82 -43.11
N GLY A 50 -2.52 10.54 -43.39
CA GLY A 50 -3.53 9.48 -43.38
C GLY A 50 -4.13 9.28 -41.99
N VAL A 51 -5.46 9.30 -41.93
CA VAL A 51 -6.24 8.89 -40.75
C VAL A 51 -6.19 7.37 -40.66
N THR A 52 -5.78 6.86 -39.52
CA THR A 52 -5.58 5.43 -39.23
C THR A 52 -6.79 4.86 -38.50
N GLU A 53 -7.39 5.65 -37.62
CA GLU A 53 -8.47 5.19 -36.76
C GLU A 53 -9.58 6.23 -36.56
N VAL A 54 -10.79 5.76 -36.28
CA VAL A 54 -11.96 6.58 -35.96
C VAL A 54 -12.80 5.95 -34.86
N ALA A 55 -13.33 6.75 -33.94
CA ALA A 55 -14.23 6.30 -32.88
C ALA A 55 -15.41 7.25 -32.74
N PHE A 56 -16.61 6.70 -32.53
CA PHE A 56 -17.81 7.50 -32.22
C PHE A 56 -17.99 7.57 -30.70
N SER A 57 -18.38 8.74 -30.19
CA SER A 57 -18.85 8.81 -28.80
C SER A 57 -20.15 8.02 -28.64
N ARG A 58 -20.39 7.49 -27.44
CA ARG A 58 -21.54 6.61 -27.19
C ARG A 58 -22.89 7.32 -27.31
N ASP A 59 -22.91 8.64 -27.16
CA ASP A 59 -24.08 9.48 -27.39
C ASP A 59 -24.26 9.89 -28.86
N GLY A 60 -23.35 9.51 -29.76
CA GLY A 60 -23.39 9.80 -31.19
C GLY A 60 -23.17 11.25 -31.57
N ARG A 61 -22.72 12.09 -30.63
CA ARG A 61 -22.51 13.52 -30.87
C ARG A 61 -21.12 13.84 -31.42
N LEU A 62 -20.12 13.08 -30.98
CA LEU A 62 -18.72 13.31 -31.31
C LEU A 62 -18.15 12.17 -32.16
N LEU A 63 -17.18 12.52 -32.98
CA LEU A 63 -16.27 11.57 -33.62
C LEU A 63 -14.84 11.96 -33.25
N ALA A 64 -14.01 10.99 -32.87
CA ALA A 64 -12.57 11.15 -32.77
C ALA A 64 -11.91 10.49 -33.98
N SER A 65 -10.83 11.08 -34.50
CA SER A 65 -10.02 10.51 -35.57
C SER A 65 -8.54 10.59 -35.24
N GLY A 66 -7.83 9.47 -35.29
CA GLY A 66 -6.38 9.35 -35.09
C GLY A 66 -5.64 9.29 -36.43
N SER A 67 -4.40 9.80 -36.49
CA SER A 67 -3.67 9.95 -37.75
C SER A 67 -2.16 9.72 -37.61
N THR A 68 -1.54 9.36 -38.74
CA THR A 68 -0.07 9.31 -38.94
C THR A 68 0.61 10.69 -38.86
N ASP A 69 -0.16 11.77 -38.68
CA ASP A 69 0.36 13.10 -38.31
C ASP A 69 0.56 13.28 -36.79
N ASN A 70 0.43 12.19 -36.03
CA ASN A 70 0.58 12.10 -34.57
C ASN A 70 -0.48 12.87 -33.79
N THR A 71 -1.56 13.29 -34.44
CA THR A 71 -2.65 14.02 -33.80
C THR A 71 -3.94 13.21 -33.78
N ILE A 72 -4.79 13.54 -32.80
CA ILE A 72 -6.16 13.08 -32.75
C ILE A 72 -7.06 14.31 -32.88
N ARG A 73 -8.11 14.25 -33.69
CA ARG A 73 -9.09 15.34 -33.80
C ARG A 73 -10.44 14.90 -33.28
N ILE A 74 -11.10 15.77 -32.51
CA ILE A 74 -12.48 15.58 -32.04
C ILE A 74 -13.40 16.48 -32.86
N TRP A 75 -14.46 15.91 -33.39
CA TRP A 75 -15.41 16.55 -34.31
C TRP A 75 -16.82 16.53 -33.72
N ASP A 76 -17.57 17.61 -33.92
CA ASP A 76 -19.02 17.62 -33.71
C ASP A 76 -19.70 17.13 -34.99
N LEU A 77 -20.46 16.03 -34.90
CA LEU A 77 -21.05 15.40 -36.08
C LEU A 77 -22.24 16.17 -36.66
N ALA A 78 -22.96 16.93 -35.84
CA ALA A 78 -24.11 17.71 -36.28
C ALA A 78 -23.69 18.90 -37.17
N THR A 79 -22.63 19.59 -36.75
CA THR A 79 -22.08 20.77 -37.44
C THR A 79 -20.94 20.43 -38.38
N LYS A 80 -20.35 19.23 -38.27
CA LYS A 80 -19.16 18.76 -39.01
C LYS A 80 -17.96 19.67 -38.80
N ARG A 81 -17.87 20.30 -37.63
CA ARG A 81 -16.75 21.18 -37.26
C ARG A 81 -15.81 20.44 -36.32
N GLU A 82 -14.54 20.73 -36.48
CA GLU A 82 -13.55 20.33 -35.50
C GLU A 82 -13.79 21.10 -34.20
N LEU A 83 -13.82 20.37 -33.09
CA LEU A 83 -13.85 20.94 -31.76
C LEU A 83 -12.45 21.07 -31.19
N ARG A 84 -11.59 20.06 -31.37
CA ARG A 84 -10.25 19.99 -30.77
C ARG A 84 -9.27 19.23 -31.66
N THR A 85 -8.00 19.62 -31.61
CA THR A 85 -6.85 18.79 -31.99
C THR A 85 -6.10 18.43 -30.70
N LEU A 86 -5.93 17.15 -30.42
CA LEU A 86 -5.13 16.60 -29.32
C LEU A 86 -3.73 16.31 -29.84
N THR A 87 -2.73 16.84 -29.14
CA THR A 87 -1.30 16.70 -29.48
C THR A 87 -0.54 16.19 -28.27
N GLY A 88 0.47 15.36 -28.49
CA GLY A 88 1.30 14.80 -27.42
C GLY A 88 1.96 13.49 -27.79
N HIS A 89 1.28 12.65 -28.58
CA HIS A 89 1.89 11.47 -29.18
C HIS A 89 3.05 11.86 -30.10
N THR A 90 4.08 11.03 -30.12
CA THR A 90 5.31 11.23 -30.90
C THR A 90 5.40 10.31 -32.11
N SER A 91 4.46 9.36 -32.23
CA SER A 91 4.33 8.44 -33.36
C SER A 91 2.87 8.31 -33.82
N ASN A 92 2.64 7.42 -34.77
CA ASN A 92 1.34 7.15 -35.37
C ASN A 92 0.32 6.72 -34.33
N ILE A 93 -0.91 7.22 -34.46
CA ILE A 93 -2.04 6.77 -33.64
C ILE A 93 -2.53 5.43 -34.19
N GLU A 94 -2.55 4.39 -33.36
CA GLU A 94 -2.93 3.03 -33.74
C GLU A 94 -4.30 2.62 -33.18
N SER A 95 -4.77 3.28 -32.13
CA SER A 95 -6.09 3.03 -31.57
C SER A 95 -6.65 4.27 -30.86
N ILE A 96 -7.96 4.44 -30.93
CA ILE A 96 -8.71 5.44 -30.15
C ILE A 96 -10.04 4.85 -29.72
N ASP A 97 -10.48 5.13 -28.48
CA ASP A 97 -11.83 4.77 -28.05
C ASP A 97 -12.36 5.73 -26.99
N PHE A 98 -13.69 5.91 -26.97
CA PHE A 98 -14.38 6.70 -25.97
C PHE A 98 -14.75 5.85 -24.76
N SER A 99 -14.65 6.44 -23.56
CA SER A 99 -15.26 5.83 -22.38
C SER A 99 -16.78 5.66 -22.55
N PRO A 100 -17.43 4.73 -21.83
CA PRO A 100 -18.87 4.52 -21.94
C PRO A 100 -19.71 5.77 -21.66
N ASP A 101 -19.24 6.66 -20.79
CA ASP A 101 -19.86 7.96 -20.48
C ASP A 101 -19.42 9.08 -21.44
N SER A 102 -18.58 8.79 -22.43
CA SER A 102 -18.01 9.70 -23.45
C SER A 102 -17.19 10.87 -22.87
N ARG A 103 -16.84 10.82 -21.59
CA ARG A 103 -16.08 11.86 -20.88
C ARG A 103 -14.58 11.76 -21.12
N LEU A 104 -14.09 10.55 -21.36
CA LEU A 104 -12.69 10.28 -21.62
C LEU A 104 -12.51 9.72 -23.04
N LEU A 105 -11.35 10.01 -23.61
CA LEU A 105 -10.85 9.33 -24.80
C LEU A 105 -9.55 8.63 -24.42
N ALA A 106 -9.42 7.35 -24.73
CA ALA A 106 -8.15 6.64 -24.68
C ALA A 106 -7.55 6.64 -26.09
N SER A 107 -6.23 6.78 -26.18
CA SER A 107 -5.50 6.60 -27.43
C SER A 107 -4.20 5.85 -27.23
N ALA A 108 -3.86 5.00 -28.18
CA ALA A 108 -2.60 4.28 -28.21
C ALA A 108 -1.84 4.63 -29.48
N ALA A 109 -0.52 4.71 -29.37
CA ALA A 109 0.37 5.03 -30.48
C ALA A 109 1.62 4.13 -30.46
N ASP A 110 2.32 4.12 -31.59
CA ASP A 110 3.61 3.43 -31.76
C ASP A 110 4.74 3.97 -30.86
N ASP A 111 4.49 5.05 -30.11
CA ASP A 111 5.42 5.58 -29.11
C ASP A 111 5.40 4.79 -27.78
N GLY A 112 4.58 3.74 -27.70
CA GLY A 112 4.45 2.87 -26.54
C GLY A 112 3.57 3.44 -25.42
N GLY A 113 3.07 4.67 -25.59
CA GLY A 113 2.20 5.32 -24.61
C GLY A 113 0.71 5.12 -24.92
N THR A 114 -0.07 4.83 -23.89
CA THR A 114 -1.54 4.95 -23.96
C THR A 114 -1.97 6.22 -23.22
N PHE A 115 -2.53 7.19 -23.91
CA PHE A 115 -2.90 8.49 -23.33
C PHE A 115 -4.40 8.51 -23.01
N LEU A 116 -4.74 9.12 -21.87
CA LEU A 116 -6.11 9.44 -21.48
C LEU A 116 -6.34 10.94 -21.64
N TRP A 117 -7.41 11.30 -22.31
CA TRP A 117 -7.79 12.68 -22.60
C TRP A 117 -9.16 13.01 -22.02
N ASP A 118 -9.34 14.23 -21.54
CA ASP A 118 -10.66 14.79 -21.30
C ASP A 118 -11.29 15.21 -22.63
N THR A 119 -12.45 14.66 -22.98
CA THR A 119 -13.08 14.90 -24.29
C THR A 119 -13.63 16.32 -24.44
N ASN A 120 -13.99 16.97 -23.33
CA ASN A 120 -14.58 18.30 -23.33
C ASN A 120 -13.50 19.38 -23.44
N THR A 121 -12.41 19.22 -22.70
CA THR A 121 -11.31 20.19 -22.67
C THR A 121 -10.23 19.89 -23.70
N GLY A 122 -10.04 18.63 -24.08
CA GLY A 122 -8.91 18.17 -24.89
C GLY A 122 -7.61 18.07 -24.09
N GLU A 123 -7.69 18.08 -22.76
CA GLU A 123 -6.53 18.02 -21.87
C GLU A 123 -5.99 16.60 -21.79
N HIS A 124 -4.67 16.44 -21.90
CA HIS A 124 -3.98 15.19 -21.59
C HIS A 124 -4.01 14.98 -20.07
N LEU A 125 -4.69 13.93 -19.60
CA LEU A 125 -4.87 13.64 -18.19
C LEU A 125 -3.77 12.72 -17.64
N ALA A 126 -3.44 11.66 -18.37
CA ALA A 126 -2.42 10.71 -17.96
C ALA A 126 -1.91 9.85 -19.13
N THR A 127 -0.69 9.35 -18.95
CA THR A 127 -0.08 8.31 -19.79
C THR A 127 -0.02 7.01 -19.01
N LEU A 128 -0.53 5.94 -19.59
CA LEU A 128 -0.44 4.56 -19.15
C LEU A 128 0.72 3.89 -19.88
N ILE A 129 1.56 3.19 -19.13
CA ILE A 129 2.78 2.54 -19.60
C ILE A 129 2.78 1.10 -19.08
N SER A 130 2.95 0.14 -19.98
CA SER A 130 3.21 -1.26 -19.65
C SER A 130 4.71 -1.50 -19.79
N LEU A 131 5.35 -2.09 -18.79
CA LEU A 131 6.82 -2.21 -18.76
C LEU A 131 7.33 -3.61 -19.16
N ASP A 132 6.51 -4.65 -19.05
CA ASP A 132 6.84 -6.01 -19.51
C ASP A 132 5.60 -6.90 -19.71
N GLU A 133 5.83 -8.18 -20.06
CA GLU A 133 4.80 -9.23 -20.21
C GLU A 133 4.27 -9.75 -18.85
N GLY A 134 4.84 -9.32 -17.73
CA GLY A 134 4.50 -9.77 -16.36
C GLY A 134 3.29 -9.07 -15.74
N GLY A 135 2.75 -8.05 -16.43
CA GLY A 135 1.63 -7.25 -15.93
C GLY A 135 2.06 -6.04 -15.09
N GLU A 136 3.32 -5.64 -15.17
CA GLU A 136 3.84 -4.42 -14.54
C GLU A 136 3.35 -3.18 -15.30
N TRP A 137 2.76 -2.25 -14.55
CA TRP A 137 2.11 -1.08 -15.12
C TRP A 137 2.46 0.18 -14.34
N MET A 138 2.40 1.31 -15.05
CA MET A 138 2.57 2.63 -14.48
C MET A 138 1.60 3.61 -15.15
N VAL A 139 1.13 4.58 -14.38
CA VAL A 139 0.38 5.73 -14.86
C VAL A 139 1.07 7.00 -14.39
N VAL A 140 1.23 7.98 -15.28
CA VAL A 140 1.87 9.27 -14.96
C VAL A 140 1.02 10.42 -15.51
N THR A 141 0.82 11.48 -14.73
CA THR A 141 0.17 12.71 -15.22
C THR A 141 1.19 13.72 -15.73
N PRO A 142 0.80 14.69 -16.58
CA PRO A 142 1.69 15.78 -17.01
C PRO A 142 2.27 16.62 -15.86
N GLN A 143 1.65 16.57 -14.67
CA GLN A 143 2.13 17.26 -13.48
C GLN A 143 3.14 16.44 -12.67
N GLY A 144 3.48 15.24 -13.15
CA GLY A 144 4.47 14.35 -12.54
C GLY A 144 3.90 13.38 -11.51
N LEU A 145 2.59 13.42 -11.22
CA LEU A 145 1.98 12.43 -10.33
C LEU A 145 2.08 11.05 -10.97
N PHE A 146 2.34 10.00 -10.18
CA PHE A 146 2.46 8.64 -10.70
C PHE A 146 1.86 7.60 -9.76
N ASP A 147 1.46 6.47 -10.35
CA ASP A 147 1.09 5.24 -9.65
C ASP A 147 1.57 4.04 -10.47
N GLY A 148 1.69 2.87 -9.84
CA GLY A 148 2.10 1.67 -10.53
C GLY A 148 2.47 0.54 -9.59
N THR A 149 2.93 -0.56 -10.15
CA THR A 149 3.46 -1.70 -9.40
C THR A 149 4.81 -1.39 -8.75
N PRO A 150 5.18 -1.99 -7.60
CA PRO A 150 6.47 -1.72 -6.96
C PRO A 150 7.69 -1.95 -7.84
N VAL A 151 7.66 -2.96 -8.71
CA VAL A 151 8.75 -3.22 -9.67
C VAL A 151 8.85 -2.09 -10.69
N SER A 152 7.71 -1.57 -11.17
CA SER A 152 7.69 -0.42 -12.10
C SER A 152 8.39 0.80 -11.55
N TRP A 153 8.32 1.04 -10.24
CA TRP A 153 8.92 2.23 -9.64
C TRP A 153 10.44 2.24 -9.69
N SER A 154 11.06 1.06 -9.66
CA SER A 154 12.52 0.91 -9.78
C SER A 154 13.04 1.27 -11.17
N GLN A 155 12.15 1.33 -12.17
CA GLN A 155 12.49 1.65 -13.55
C GLN A 155 12.41 3.15 -13.85
N ILE A 156 11.99 3.97 -12.89
CA ILE A 156 11.74 5.38 -13.15
C ILE A 156 12.98 6.22 -12.91
N LEU A 157 13.42 6.90 -13.97
CA LEU A 157 14.48 7.89 -13.92
C LEU A 157 13.86 9.29 -13.81
N TRP A 158 14.09 9.94 -12.69
CA TRP A 158 13.56 11.27 -12.42
C TRP A 158 14.58 12.34 -12.77
N ARG A 159 14.12 13.37 -13.49
CA ARG A 159 14.88 14.59 -13.73
C ARG A 159 14.04 15.78 -13.25
N TYR A 160 14.59 16.55 -12.33
CA TYR A 160 14.02 17.84 -11.95
C TYR A 160 15.00 18.92 -12.36
N ASN A 161 14.49 20.05 -12.89
CA ASN A 161 15.26 21.19 -13.44
C ASN A 161 16.01 20.90 -14.77
N GLN A 162 16.66 21.93 -15.33
CA GLN A 162 17.40 21.81 -16.59
C GLN A 162 18.82 21.22 -16.43
N ASP A 163 19.33 21.09 -15.20
CA ASP A 163 20.65 20.54 -14.91
C ASP A 163 20.60 19.02 -14.81
N THR A 164 21.18 18.33 -15.78
CA THR A 164 21.21 16.85 -15.87
C THR A 164 21.93 16.13 -14.74
N PHE A 165 22.59 16.83 -13.80
CA PHE A 165 23.48 16.22 -12.79
C PHE A 165 23.00 16.37 -11.35
N ASN A 166 21.82 16.94 -11.14
CA ASN A 166 21.24 17.03 -9.81
C ASN A 166 20.60 15.69 -9.41
N VAL A 167 21.19 15.02 -8.43
CA VAL A 167 20.70 13.75 -7.86
C VAL A 167 19.98 14.04 -6.56
N ALA A 168 18.78 13.47 -6.38
CA ALA A 168 18.01 13.52 -5.14
C ALA A 168 17.66 12.08 -4.69
N PRO A 169 17.50 11.84 -3.37
CA PRO A 169 16.96 10.58 -2.87
C PRO A 169 15.58 10.27 -3.45
N ILE A 170 15.36 9.01 -3.81
CA ILE A 170 14.13 8.54 -4.46
C ILE A 170 12.89 8.79 -3.57
N GLU A 171 13.05 8.74 -2.26
CA GLU A 171 11.99 8.95 -1.27
C GLU A 171 11.41 10.36 -1.34
N TRP A 172 12.20 11.35 -1.77
CA TRP A 172 11.69 12.71 -1.98
C TRP A 172 10.68 12.74 -3.11
N PHE A 173 10.97 12.00 -4.17
CA PHE A 173 10.10 11.93 -5.31
C PHE A 173 8.80 11.18 -4.96
N PHE A 174 8.92 10.02 -4.31
CA PHE A 174 7.76 9.28 -3.82
C PHE A 174 6.88 10.10 -2.89
N ASN A 175 7.47 10.85 -1.95
CA ASN A 175 6.69 11.68 -1.03
C ASN A 175 5.85 12.76 -1.74
N GLU A 176 6.31 13.26 -2.88
CA GLU A 176 5.69 14.41 -3.55
C GLU A 176 4.77 14.03 -4.70
N PHE A 177 5.10 12.97 -5.41
CA PHE A 177 4.49 12.66 -6.69
C PHE A 177 3.78 11.30 -6.71
N TYR A 178 4.06 10.41 -5.76
CA TYR A 178 3.34 9.15 -5.69
C TYR A 178 1.89 9.41 -5.29
N TYR A 179 0.98 8.95 -6.14
CA TYR A 179 -0.45 9.10 -5.96
C TYR A 179 -1.06 7.71 -6.12
N PRO A 180 -1.17 6.92 -5.05
CA PRO A 180 -1.83 5.62 -5.14
C PRO A 180 -3.30 5.79 -5.55
N GLY A 181 -3.79 4.93 -6.43
CA GLY A 181 -5.16 4.99 -6.94
C GLY A 181 -5.37 6.08 -8.00
N LEU A 182 -4.29 6.67 -8.52
CA LEU A 182 -4.32 7.79 -9.49
C LEU A 182 -5.19 7.48 -10.70
N LEU A 183 -4.98 6.30 -11.31
CA LEU A 183 -5.75 5.88 -12.48
C LEU A 183 -7.25 5.77 -12.14
N SER A 184 -7.59 5.13 -11.02
CA SER A 184 -8.97 4.99 -10.56
C SER A 184 -9.65 6.34 -10.31
N GLU A 185 -8.94 7.31 -9.73
CA GLU A 185 -9.45 8.67 -9.52
C GLU A 185 -9.71 9.40 -10.85
N ILE A 186 -8.79 9.30 -11.82
CA ILE A 186 -8.95 9.88 -13.16
C ILE A 186 -10.16 9.25 -13.88
N LEU A 187 -10.27 7.92 -13.84
CA LEU A 187 -11.40 7.19 -14.43
C LEU A 187 -12.73 7.50 -13.75
N ALA A 188 -12.74 7.75 -12.43
CA ALA A 188 -13.90 8.25 -11.68
C ALA A 188 -14.21 9.74 -11.94
N GLY A 189 -13.33 10.43 -12.65
CA GLY A 189 -13.51 11.82 -13.08
C GLY A 189 -13.12 12.87 -12.08
N LYS A 190 -12.37 12.47 -11.08
CA LYS A 190 -11.64 13.40 -10.24
C LYS A 190 -10.45 13.95 -11.03
N ARG A 191 -10.07 15.17 -10.69
CA ARG A 191 -8.87 15.82 -11.23
C ARG A 191 -7.86 15.93 -10.09
N PRO A 192 -6.91 15.00 -10.00
CA PRO A 192 -5.86 15.06 -8.98
C PRO A 192 -5.11 16.41 -9.07
N ARG A 193 -5.17 17.21 -8.00
CA ARG A 193 -4.26 18.35 -7.75
C ARG A 193 -3.68 18.14 -6.34
N VAL A 194 -2.39 18.33 -6.08
CA VAL A 194 -1.52 19.49 -6.36
C VAL A 194 -0.10 18.96 -6.65
N ALA A 195 0.49 19.30 -7.79
CA ALA A 195 1.94 19.27 -7.91
C ALA A 195 2.50 20.48 -7.16
N GLN A 196 3.39 20.24 -6.21
CA GLN A 196 4.17 21.32 -5.62
C GLN A 196 5.25 21.73 -6.60
N ASP A 197 5.45 23.04 -6.73
CA ASP A 197 6.65 23.55 -7.37
C ASP A 197 7.85 23.16 -6.49
N VAL A 198 8.50 22.05 -6.81
CA VAL A 198 9.68 21.54 -6.08
C VAL A 198 10.84 22.55 -6.04
N SER A 199 10.78 23.62 -6.84
CA SER A 199 11.73 24.73 -6.79
C SER A 199 11.44 25.74 -5.68
N ARG A 200 10.21 25.80 -5.14
CA ARG A 200 9.80 26.71 -4.05
C ARG A 200 9.95 26.11 -2.66
N LYS A 201 10.32 24.83 -2.56
CA LYS A 201 10.55 24.18 -1.29
C LYS A 201 11.83 24.67 -0.65
N ASP A 202 11.76 24.89 0.65
CA ASP A 202 12.93 25.15 1.45
C ASP A 202 13.74 23.86 1.62
N ARG A 203 14.78 23.70 0.81
CA ARG A 203 15.61 22.49 0.78
C ARG A 203 16.69 22.45 1.85
N ARG A 204 16.76 23.47 2.70
CA ARG A 204 17.74 23.45 3.79
C ARG A 204 17.29 22.43 4.82
N GLN A 205 18.29 21.67 5.28
CA GLN A 205 18.09 20.55 6.16
C GLN A 205 18.26 21.01 7.61
N PRO A 206 17.36 20.61 8.53
CA PRO A 206 17.64 20.77 9.94
C PRO A 206 18.87 19.93 10.30
N VAL A 207 19.59 20.31 11.35
CA VAL A 207 20.80 19.63 11.80
C VAL A 207 20.46 18.81 13.02
N VAL A 208 20.76 17.51 12.97
CA VAL A 208 20.66 16.61 14.12
C VAL A 208 22.07 16.18 14.52
N LYS A 209 22.36 16.15 15.81
CA LYS A 209 23.59 15.59 16.38
C LYS A 209 23.26 14.65 17.53
N LEU A 210 23.98 13.55 17.60
CA LEU A 210 23.89 12.57 18.68
C LEU A 210 25.15 12.60 19.53
N SER A 211 24.99 12.54 20.84
CA SER A 211 26.09 12.35 21.79
C SER A 211 25.63 11.55 23.01
N LEU A 212 26.57 11.00 23.78
CA LEU A 212 26.27 10.42 25.09
C LEU A 212 26.19 11.54 26.15
N ALA A 213 25.21 11.45 27.04
CA ALA A 213 25.12 12.38 28.15
C ALA A 213 26.20 12.05 29.19
N GLY A 214 27.23 12.90 29.29
CA GLY A 214 28.24 12.84 30.36
C GLY A 214 29.61 12.26 30.00
N GLU A 215 29.80 11.74 28.77
CA GLU A 215 31.10 11.22 28.29
C GLU A 215 31.42 11.73 26.86
N PRO A 216 32.69 12.00 26.52
CA PRO A 216 33.07 12.25 25.13
C PRO A 216 32.98 10.95 24.30
N ALA A 217 32.28 11.01 23.16
CA ALA A 217 32.18 9.90 22.21
C ALA A 217 33.46 9.77 21.36
N PRO A 218 33.82 8.56 20.86
CA PRO A 218 33.12 7.28 21.01
C PRO A 218 33.41 6.57 22.35
N ALA A 219 32.36 6.10 23.04
CA ALA A 219 32.49 5.27 24.24
C ALA A 219 32.53 3.79 23.83
N THR A 220 33.63 3.12 24.13
CA THR A 220 33.79 1.68 23.93
C THR A 220 33.65 0.97 25.27
N GLY A 221 32.96 -0.17 25.31
CA GLY A 221 32.80 -0.96 26.54
C GLY A 221 31.77 -0.39 27.52
N ILE A 222 30.64 0.11 27.03
CA ILE A 222 29.54 0.55 27.89
C ILE A 222 29.06 -0.65 28.71
N ALA A 223 29.29 -0.62 30.02
CA ALA A 223 28.96 -1.70 30.94
C ALA A 223 27.56 -1.56 31.56
N THR A 224 26.85 -0.46 31.29
CA THR A 224 25.49 -0.22 31.79
C THR A 224 24.45 -0.54 30.72
N ARG A 225 23.39 -1.24 31.13
CA ARG A 225 22.29 -1.63 30.23
C ARG A 225 21.48 -0.44 29.72
N ARG A 226 21.45 0.65 30.48
CA ARG A 226 20.77 1.90 30.11
C ARG A 226 21.82 2.98 29.87
N ALA A 227 21.70 3.67 28.75
CA ALA A 227 22.54 4.79 28.40
C ALA A 227 21.68 5.98 28.01
N LYS A 228 22.03 7.15 28.51
CA LYS A 228 21.33 8.39 28.18
C LYS A 228 21.99 9.04 26.97
N VAL A 229 21.20 9.20 25.91
CA VAL A 229 21.62 9.81 24.66
C VAL A 229 21.07 11.22 24.59
N ARG A 230 21.92 12.17 24.22
CA ARG A 230 21.54 13.54 23.94
C ARG A 230 21.37 13.72 22.42
N ILE A 231 20.25 14.33 22.04
CA ILE A 231 19.92 14.67 20.67
C ILE A 231 19.79 16.18 20.56
N ASP A 232 20.78 16.80 19.92
CA ASP A 232 20.74 18.24 19.64
C ASP A 232 20.15 18.45 18.25
N VAL A 233 19.01 19.14 18.19
CA VAL A 233 18.33 19.48 16.93
C VAL A 233 18.40 20.99 16.74
N THR A 234 18.88 21.42 15.59
CA THR A 234 19.01 22.83 15.22
C THR A 234 18.25 23.06 13.92
N ASP A 235 17.53 24.17 13.84
CA ASP A 235 16.96 24.63 12.59
C ASP A 235 18.06 24.93 11.57
N ALA A 236 17.76 24.78 10.28
CA ALA A 236 18.66 25.25 9.25
C ALA A 236 18.71 26.80 9.28
N PRO A 237 19.91 27.40 9.18
CA PRO A 237 20.07 28.84 9.27
C PRO A 237 19.38 29.57 8.12
N ALA A 238 18.86 30.78 8.41
CA ALA A 238 18.28 31.69 7.43
C ALA A 238 19.23 31.92 6.23
N ASP A 239 18.69 32.00 5.02
CA ASP A 239 19.44 32.31 3.80
C ASP A 239 18.77 33.48 3.05
N ARG A 240 19.37 33.89 1.94
CA ARG A 240 18.90 35.06 1.18
C ARG A 240 17.48 34.89 0.63
N ASP A 241 17.11 33.66 0.28
CA ASP A 241 15.86 33.35 -0.39
C ASP A 241 14.76 32.95 0.63
N HIS A 242 15.18 32.56 1.86
CA HIS A 242 14.33 32.13 2.96
C HIS A 242 14.76 32.78 4.30
N PRO A 243 14.17 33.94 4.66
CA PRO A 243 14.58 34.75 5.81
C PRO A 243 14.18 34.16 7.18
N GLN A 244 13.37 33.10 7.19
CA GLN A 244 12.98 32.37 8.39
C GLN A 244 13.66 31.00 8.43
N GLY A 245 13.67 30.39 9.61
CA GLY A 245 14.06 29.01 9.79
C GLY A 245 13.13 28.03 9.06
N THR A 246 13.65 26.84 8.82
CA THR A 246 12.93 25.73 8.17
C THR A 246 12.03 24.98 9.14
N GLY A 247 12.27 25.14 10.45
CA GLY A 247 11.72 24.31 11.51
C GLY A 247 12.38 22.92 11.53
N ALA A 248 12.12 22.17 12.61
CA ALA A 248 12.37 20.75 12.64
C ALA A 248 11.17 20.04 13.29
N ARG A 249 10.75 18.93 12.72
CA ARG A 249 9.62 18.13 13.15
C ARG A 249 9.88 16.64 12.94
N ASP A 250 9.08 15.84 13.64
CA ASP A 250 9.04 14.38 13.48
C ASP A 250 10.45 13.75 13.58
N LEU A 251 11.17 14.11 14.66
CA LEU A 251 12.48 13.53 14.96
C LEU A 251 12.32 12.03 15.26
N ARG A 252 13.20 11.23 14.69
CA ARG A 252 13.22 9.77 14.90
C ARG A 252 14.59 9.31 15.35
N LEU A 253 14.63 8.38 16.29
CA LEU A 253 15.83 7.73 16.81
C LEU A 253 15.75 6.22 16.62
N PHE A 254 16.74 5.66 15.93
CA PHE A 254 16.86 4.24 15.61
C PHE A 254 18.09 3.63 16.29
N ARG A 255 18.02 2.33 16.58
CA ARG A 255 19.13 1.47 16.98
C ARG A 255 19.16 0.25 16.06
N ASN A 256 20.28 0.04 15.35
CA ASN A 256 20.45 -1.09 14.44
C ASN A 256 19.29 -1.25 13.43
N GLY A 257 18.70 -0.12 13.01
CA GLY A 257 17.57 -0.08 12.09
C GLY A 257 16.18 -0.18 12.74
N SER A 258 16.08 -0.57 14.01
CA SER A 258 14.83 -0.59 14.77
C SER A 258 14.53 0.78 15.41
N LEU A 259 13.29 1.25 15.32
CA LEU A 259 12.90 2.56 15.86
C LEU A 259 12.68 2.52 17.36
N VAL A 260 13.51 3.26 18.08
CA VAL A 260 13.51 3.38 19.53
C VAL A 260 12.53 4.46 20.00
N LYS A 261 12.51 5.62 19.32
CA LYS A 261 11.68 6.76 19.75
C LYS A 261 11.30 7.69 18.61
N VAL A 262 10.07 8.21 18.65
CA VAL A 262 9.61 9.32 17.80
C VAL A 262 9.21 10.51 18.67
N TRP A 263 9.53 11.71 18.17
CA TRP A 263 8.97 12.96 18.66
C TRP A 263 8.13 13.58 17.55
N HIS A 264 6.82 13.35 17.60
CA HIS A 264 5.88 13.85 16.60
C HIS A 264 5.72 15.38 16.65
N GLY A 265 5.49 15.97 15.48
CA GLY A 265 5.23 17.41 15.34
C GLY A 265 6.48 18.26 15.51
N ASP A 266 6.28 19.57 15.74
CA ASP A 266 7.38 20.54 15.90
C ASP A 266 8.22 20.22 17.14
N VAL A 267 9.45 19.73 16.92
CA VAL A 267 10.37 19.40 18.00
C VAL A 267 11.07 20.63 18.58
N LEU A 268 11.20 21.69 17.78
CA LEU A 268 11.82 22.94 18.21
C LEU A 268 10.87 23.79 19.07
N LYS A 269 9.56 23.55 18.99
CA LYS A 269 8.52 24.29 19.71
C LYS A 269 8.67 25.81 19.50
N GLY A 270 8.92 26.22 18.25
CA GLY A 270 9.16 27.61 17.86
C GLY A 270 10.53 28.20 18.21
N GLN A 271 11.48 27.42 18.74
CA GLN A 271 12.87 27.85 18.97
C GLN A 271 13.76 27.57 17.75
N SER A 272 15.00 28.05 17.75
CA SER A 272 15.99 27.74 16.69
C SER A 272 16.81 26.48 16.97
N ALA A 273 16.80 25.98 18.21
CA ALA A 273 17.48 24.77 18.62
C ALA A 273 16.80 24.17 19.86
N VAL A 274 16.90 22.85 20.01
CA VAL A 274 16.48 22.12 21.20
C VAL A 274 17.47 20.99 21.50
N THR A 275 17.68 20.72 22.77
CA THR A 275 18.40 19.53 23.23
C THR A 275 17.39 18.59 23.89
N LEU A 276 17.30 17.38 23.37
CA LEU A 276 16.47 16.31 23.91
C LEU A 276 17.36 15.24 24.55
N GLU A 277 16.83 14.53 25.53
CA GLU A 277 17.49 13.38 26.15
C GLU A 277 16.55 12.17 26.08
N GLU A 278 17.09 11.01 25.73
CA GLU A 278 16.36 9.74 25.70
C GLU A 278 17.21 8.65 26.34
N GLU A 279 16.58 7.74 27.08
CA GLU A 279 17.26 6.63 27.72
C GLU A 279 17.07 5.35 26.90
N ILE A 280 18.16 4.88 26.30
CA ILE A 280 18.15 3.71 25.43
C ILE A 280 18.66 2.46 26.16
N THR A 281 18.23 1.29 25.69
CA THR A 281 18.81 0.01 26.09
C THR A 281 20.04 -0.29 25.22
N VAL A 282 21.15 -0.69 25.83
CA VAL A 282 22.40 -1.04 25.16
C VAL A 282 22.57 -2.55 25.13
N ALA A 283 22.62 -3.12 23.92
CA ALA A 283 22.89 -4.52 23.67
C ALA A 283 24.38 -4.86 23.82
N ALA A 284 24.71 -6.11 24.14
CA ALA A 284 26.11 -6.60 24.21
C ALA A 284 26.73 -6.83 22.82
N GLU A 285 26.62 -5.82 21.97
CA GLU A 285 27.07 -5.81 20.58
C GLU A 285 27.27 -4.36 20.11
N ALA A 286 27.50 -4.18 18.81
CA ALA A 286 27.47 -2.87 18.20
C ALA A 286 26.03 -2.31 18.23
N ASN A 287 25.86 -1.14 18.83
CA ASN A 287 24.62 -0.39 18.84
C ASN A 287 24.81 0.85 17.97
N LYS A 288 24.46 0.75 16.69
CA LYS A 288 24.50 1.87 15.75
C LYS A 288 23.25 2.72 15.92
N LEU A 289 23.38 3.83 16.63
CA LEU A 289 22.29 4.79 16.73
C LEU A 289 22.25 5.67 15.50
N THR A 290 21.06 5.89 14.95
CA THR A 290 20.82 6.82 13.85
C THR A 290 19.65 7.72 14.18
N ALA A 291 19.78 9.03 13.99
CA ALA A 291 18.69 9.97 14.17
C ALA A 291 18.59 10.97 13.04
N TYR A 292 17.36 11.34 12.70
CA TYR A 292 17.07 12.36 11.69
C TYR A 292 15.73 13.03 11.99
N ALA A 293 15.55 14.24 11.47
CA ALA A 293 14.31 15.02 11.55
C ALA A 293 13.94 15.60 10.18
N PHE A 294 12.76 16.19 10.08
CA PHE A 294 12.26 16.83 8.85
C PHE A 294 12.03 18.30 9.09
N ASN A 295 12.24 19.15 8.09
CA ASN A 295 11.74 20.52 8.17
C ASN A 295 10.22 20.58 7.87
N LYS A 296 9.65 21.79 7.92
CA LYS A 296 8.23 22.04 7.61
C LYS A 296 7.79 21.57 6.21
N ASP A 297 8.72 21.52 5.26
CA ASP A 297 8.51 21.13 3.86
C ASP A 297 8.90 19.66 3.57
N ASN A 298 9.11 18.84 4.62
CA ASN A 298 9.46 17.42 4.57
C ASN A 298 10.87 17.10 4.07
N VAL A 299 11.78 18.05 4.17
CA VAL A 299 13.18 17.82 3.81
C VAL A 299 13.90 17.20 4.99
N LYS A 300 14.35 15.96 4.79
CA LYS A 300 15.07 15.15 5.79
C LYS A 300 16.44 15.77 6.10
N SER A 301 16.82 15.77 7.38
CA SER A 301 18.20 16.04 7.79
C SER A 301 19.17 14.98 7.26
N LYS A 302 20.47 15.29 7.29
CA LYS A 302 21.47 14.21 7.28
C LYS A 302 21.26 13.29 8.49
N ASP A 303 21.58 12.02 8.30
CA ASP A 303 21.57 11.06 9.39
C ASP A 303 22.68 11.38 10.39
N ALA A 304 22.29 11.68 11.63
CA ALA A 304 23.21 11.72 12.76
C ALA A 304 23.48 10.29 13.21
N GLN A 305 24.75 9.92 13.38
CA GLN A 305 25.12 8.57 13.81
C GLN A 305 25.94 8.62 15.09
N LEU A 306 25.68 7.67 15.98
CA LEU A 306 26.46 7.46 17.19
C LEU A 306 26.67 5.95 17.38
N PRO A 307 27.84 5.41 17.00
CA PRO A 307 28.17 4.03 17.25
C PRO A 307 28.54 3.85 18.73
N LEU A 308 27.90 2.90 19.39
CA LEU A 308 28.22 2.49 20.75
C LEU A 308 28.58 1.00 20.76
N MET A 309 29.50 0.61 21.64
CA MET A 309 29.85 -0.81 21.84
C MET A 309 29.50 -1.22 23.26
N GLY A 310 28.50 -2.09 23.41
CA GLY A 310 28.15 -2.67 24.70
C GLY A 310 29.20 -3.69 25.15
N ALA A 311 29.48 -3.74 26.45
CA ALA A 311 30.41 -4.70 27.01
C ALA A 311 29.79 -6.12 27.04
N ASP A 312 30.63 -7.15 26.98
CA ASP A 312 30.21 -8.56 27.10
C ASP A 312 29.46 -8.86 28.40
N SER A 313 29.67 -8.06 29.45
CA SER A 313 28.93 -8.16 30.72
C SER A 313 27.43 -7.89 30.57
N LEU A 314 27.00 -7.25 29.48
CA LEU A 314 25.59 -7.01 29.16
C LEU A 314 24.94 -8.18 28.43
N LYS A 315 25.70 -9.25 28.12
CA LYS A 315 25.21 -10.35 27.31
C LYS A 315 24.00 -11.01 27.98
N ARG A 316 22.89 -10.98 27.26
CA ARG A 316 21.61 -11.56 27.66
C ARG A 316 21.18 -12.54 26.59
N ALA A 317 20.58 -13.65 27.02
CA ALA A 317 19.94 -14.55 26.10
C ALA A 317 18.52 -14.02 25.79
N GLY A 318 18.21 -13.85 24.51
CA GLY A 318 16.94 -13.28 24.07
C GLY A 318 15.77 -14.27 24.16
N THR A 319 14.55 -13.75 24.07
CA THR A 319 13.30 -14.48 23.90
C THR A 319 12.66 -14.14 22.56
N ALA A 320 12.20 -15.16 21.83
CA ALA A 320 11.28 -14.94 20.71
C ALA A 320 9.84 -15.01 21.24
N TYR A 321 9.14 -13.87 21.25
CA TYR A 321 7.73 -13.80 21.59
C TYR A 321 6.88 -13.99 20.33
N VAL A 322 5.93 -14.92 20.38
CA VAL A 322 4.97 -15.15 19.30
C VAL A 322 3.57 -14.88 19.84
N ILE A 323 3.01 -13.70 19.53
CA ILE A 323 1.64 -13.34 19.87
C ILE A 323 0.73 -13.89 18.77
N ALA A 324 0.06 -15.00 19.04
CA ALA A 324 -0.78 -15.70 18.05
C ALA A 324 -2.27 -15.45 18.35
N VAL A 325 -2.90 -14.59 17.55
CA VAL A 325 -4.31 -14.21 17.68
C VAL A 325 -5.14 -14.99 16.66
N GLY A 326 -6.18 -15.70 17.13
CA GLY A 326 -7.06 -16.50 16.28
C GLY A 326 -8.52 -16.42 16.73
N LEU A 327 -9.43 -16.06 15.82
CA LEU A 327 -10.83 -15.78 16.13
C LEU A 327 -11.80 -16.65 15.32
N ASN A 328 -12.27 -17.75 15.91
CA ASN A 328 -13.39 -18.52 15.35
C ASN A 328 -14.71 -18.06 15.94
N GLU A 329 -14.71 -17.74 17.24
CA GLU A 329 -15.91 -17.37 17.97
C GLU A 329 -15.86 -15.88 18.33
N TYR A 330 -16.84 -15.15 17.83
CA TYR A 330 -17.07 -13.74 18.15
C TYR A 330 -18.23 -13.61 19.15
N ALA A 331 -18.25 -12.52 19.91
CA ALA A 331 -19.38 -12.20 20.79
C ALA A 331 -20.73 -12.15 20.03
N ASN A 332 -20.68 -11.90 18.72
CA ASN A 332 -21.78 -12.10 17.79
C ASN A 332 -21.52 -13.33 16.91
N PRO A 333 -22.26 -14.44 17.10
CA PRO A 333 -22.04 -15.69 16.37
C PRO A 333 -22.18 -15.59 14.85
N GLN A 334 -22.83 -14.55 14.32
CA GLN A 334 -22.94 -14.33 12.87
C GLN A 334 -21.63 -13.90 12.19
N TYR A 335 -20.61 -13.59 13.00
CA TYR A 335 -19.26 -13.28 12.56
C TYR A 335 -18.29 -14.44 12.77
N ASN A 336 -18.77 -15.62 13.17
CA ASN A 336 -17.90 -16.76 13.43
C ASN A 336 -17.17 -17.23 12.16
N LEU A 337 -15.91 -17.62 12.36
CA LEU A 337 -15.02 -18.23 11.37
C LEU A 337 -14.75 -19.68 11.73
N LYS A 338 -14.13 -20.44 10.81
CA LYS A 338 -13.90 -21.88 11.01
C LYS A 338 -12.46 -22.22 11.36
N TYR A 339 -11.47 -21.54 10.76
CA TYR A 339 -10.08 -22.01 10.82
C TYR A 339 -9.10 -21.04 11.48
N ALA A 340 -9.49 -19.79 11.74
CA ALA A 340 -8.61 -18.78 12.33
C ALA A 340 -7.90 -19.21 13.63
N VAL A 341 -8.57 -19.98 14.51
CA VAL A 341 -7.93 -20.56 15.71
C VAL A 341 -6.88 -21.62 15.35
N ALA A 342 -7.21 -22.52 14.42
CA ALA A 342 -6.28 -23.56 13.96
C ALA A 342 -5.08 -22.95 13.24
N ASP A 343 -5.30 -21.88 12.47
CA ASP A 343 -4.27 -21.12 11.79
C ASP A 343 -3.28 -20.50 12.80
N ALA A 344 -3.79 -19.80 13.80
CA ALA A 344 -2.96 -19.17 14.83
C ALA A 344 -2.17 -20.20 15.65
N GLN A 345 -2.77 -21.35 15.98
CA GLN A 345 -2.10 -22.43 16.70
C GLN A 345 -1.01 -23.08 15.85
N SER A 346 -1.32 -23.49 14.62
CA SER A 346 -0.37 -24.11 13.69
C SER A 346 0.81 -23.19 13.41
N PHE A 347 0.55 -21.91 13.16
CA PHE A 347 1.58 -20.89 13.00
C PHE A 347 2.47 -20.77 14.23
N GLY A 348 1.89 -20.59 15.42
CA GLY A 348 2.64 -20.41 16.66
C GLY A 348 3.49 -21.63 17.02
N ASP A 349 2.94 -22.83 16.86
CA ASP A 349 3.63 -24.08 17.15
C ASP A 349 4.79 -24.34 16.20
N GLU A 350 4.59 -24.15 14.89
CA GLU A 350 5.65 -24.37 13.91
C GLU A 350 6.77 -23.34 14.05
N VAL A 351 6.43 -22.05 14.23
CA VAL A 351 7.44 -21.01 14.48
C VAL A 351 8.25 -21.32 15.73
N ARG A 352 7.61 -21.83 16.80
CA ARG A 352 8.33 -22.28 18.01
C ARG A 352 9.31 -23.40 17.72
N VAL A 353 8.92 -24.42 16.96
CA VAL A 353 9.81 -25.52 16.58
C VAL A 353 11.01 -24.98 15.80
N ARG A 354 10.76 -24.18 14.75
CA ARG A 354 11.82 -23.66 13.88
C ARG A 354 12.77 -22.69 14.58
N GLN A 355 12.24 -21.78 15.39
CA GLN A 355 13.08 -20.86 16.16
C GLN A 355 13.92 -21.56 17.23
N THR A 356 13.39 -22.65 17.82
CA THR A 356 14.17 -23.49 18.74
C THR A 356 15.31 -24.20 18.01
N GLN A 357 15.07 -24.70 16.79
CA GLN A 357 16.10 -25.32 15.94
C GLN A 357 17.17 -24.32 15.46
N VAL A 358 16.78 -23.08 15.16
CA VAL A 358 17.71 -22.00 14.83
C VAL A 358 18.71 -21.80 15.98
N GLY A 359 18.25 -21.93 17.24
CA GLY A 359 19.08 -21.92 18.44
C GLY A 359 19.57 -20.53 18.86
N ARG A 360 18.89 -19.46 18.41
CA ARG A 360 19.27 -18.07 18.69
C ARG A 360 18.78 -17.56 20.05
N PHE A 361 17.65 -18.07 20.53
CA PHE A 361 16.96 -17.59 21.73
C PHE A 361 17.01 -18.64 22.84
N GLU A 362 17.05 -18.19 24.10
CA GLU A 362 16.93 -19.10 25.25
C GLU A 362 15.55 -19.76 25.30
N ARG A 363 14.53 -19.01 24.88
CA ARG A 363 13.15 -19.44 24.90
C ARG A 363 12.38 -18.87 23.71
N VAL A 364 11.44 -19.66 23.22
CA VAL A 364 10.39 -19.22 22.29
C VAL A 364 9.06 -19.29 23.02
N GLU A 365 8.49 -18.12 23.32
CA GLU A 365 7.27 -17.97 24.11
C GLU A 365 6.07 -17.71 23.19
N VAL A 366 5.25 -18.73 22.99
CA VAL A 366 4.00 -18.61 22.22
C VAL A 366 2.87 -18.19 23.17
N VAL A 367 2.23 -17.07 22.84
CA VAL A 367 1.16 -16.46 23.62
C VAL A 367 -0.12 -16.51 22.79
N PRO A 368 -0.95 -17.55 22.96
CA PRO A 368 -2.20 -17.67 22.23
C PRO A 368 -3.25 -16.72 22.80
N LEU A 369 -3.86 -15.92 21.93
CA LEU A 369 -5.03 -15.10 22.19
C LEU A 369 -6.16 -15.62 21.30
N LEU A 370 -6.97 -16.52 21.83
CA LEU A 370 -7.97 -17.26 21.05
C LEU A 370 -9.39 -16.93 21.53
N ASN A 371 -10.32 -16.74 20.59
CA ASN A 371 -11.75 -16.54 20.84
C ASN A 371 -12.01 -15.51 21.96
N GLU A 372 -12.67 -15.90 23.06
CA GLU A 372 -13.00 -15.04 24.21
C GLU A 372 -11.79 -14.32 24.84
N ASN A 373 -10.57 -14.83 24.64
CA ASN A 373 -9.34 -14.18 25.11
C ASN A 373 -8.77 -13.18 24.10
N ALA A 374 -9.18 -13.23 22.84
CA ALA A 374 -8.77 -12.33 21.75
C ALA A 374 -9.56 -11.01 21.74
N THR A 375 -9.71 -10.38 22.92
CA THR A 375 -10.39 -9.08 23.05
C THR A 375 -9.47 -7.93 22.66
N LYS A 376 -10.05 -6.78 22.32
CA LYS A 376 -9.30 -5.53 22.08
C LYS A 376 -8.33 -5.24 23.23
N ALA A 377 -8.82 -5.37 24.45
CA ALA A 377 -8.05 -5.08 25.66
C ALA A 377 -6.86 -6.04 25.84
N ASN A 378 -7.06 -7.35 25.65
CA ASN A 378 -6.00 -8.34 25.83
C ASN A 378 -4.92 -8.24 24.75
N ILE A 379 -5.30 -8.05 23.49
CA ILE A 379 -4.35 -7.88 22.38
C ILE A 379 -3.48 -6.64 22.62
N LEU A 380 -4.10 -5.49 22.89
CA LEU A 380 -3.35 -4.25 23.15
C LEU A 380 -2.53 -4.35 24.44
N LEU A 381 -3.01 -5.06 25.47
CA LEU A 381 -2.24 -5.28 26.70
C LEU A 381 -0.98 -6.12 26.45
N ALA A 382 -1.05 -7.18 25.64
CA ALA A 382 0.11 -7.97 25.29
C ALA A 382 1.20 -7.13 24.60
N LEU A 383 0.80 -6.30 23.62
CA LEU A 383 1.72 -5.38 22.93
C LEU A 383 2.28 -4.30 23.87
N LYS A 384 1.45 -3.71 24.73
CA LYS A 384 1.88 -2.72 25.73
C LYS A 384 2.85 -3.29 26.76
N ARG A 385 2.66 -4.55 27.17
CA ARG A 385 3.61 -5.25 28.07
C ARG A 385 4.97 -5.45 27.42
N LEU A 386 4.99 -5.89 26.16
CA LEU A 386 6.23 -5.97 25.38
C LEU A 386 6.89 -4.58 25.23
N ALA A 387 6.09 -3.51 25.08
CA ALA A 387 6.60 -2.14 24.98
C ALA A 387 7.06 -1.55 26.33
N GLY A 388 6.81 -2.23 27.45
CA GLY A 388 7.12 -1.75 28.79
C GLY A 388 6.26 -0.56 29.25
N ALA A 389 5.07 -0.38 28.66
CA ALA A 389 4.13 0.67 29.05
C ALA A 389 3.45 0.35 30.40
N ALA A 390 3.08 1.40 31.15
CA ALA A 390 2.41 1.25 32.44
C ALA A 390 1.02 0.58 32.29
N GLU A 391 0.74 -0.43 33.12
CA GLU A 391 -0.52 -1.16 33.09
C GLU A 391 -1.65 -0.40 33.80
N PRO A 392 -2.87 -0.34 33.22
CA PRO A 392 -4.04 0.08 33.98
C PRO A 392 -4.31 -0.90 35.13
N PRO A 393 -4.57 -0.43 36.37
CA PRO A 393 -4.76 -1.29 37.55
C PRO A 393 -5.90 -2.31 37.46
N SER A 394 -6.79 -2.18 36.47
CA SER A 394 -8.05 -2.93 36.35
C SER A 394 -7.98 -4.19 35.47
N LEU A 395 -6.90 -4.42 34.73
CA LEU A 395 -6.78 -5.57 33.81
C LEU A 395 -6.10 -6.77 34.47
N LYS A 396 -6.88 -7.76 34.90
CA LYS A 396 -6.38 -9.04 35.42
C LYS A 396 -6.29 -10.09 34.32
N ALA A 397 -5.30 -9.99 33.44
CA ALA A 397 -4.97 -11.03 32.47
C ALA A 397 -3.74 -11.82 32.93
N GLY A 398 -3.86 -12.60 34.02
CA GLY A 398 -2.72 -13.33 34.60
C GLY A 398 -2.02 -14.29 33.62
N PHE A 399 -2.75 -14.77 32.60
CA PHE A 399 -2.16 -15.58 31.54
C PHE A 399 -1.17 -14.82 30.63
N LEU A 400 -1.17 -13.48 30.66
CA LEU A 400 -0.19 -12.63 29.98
C LEU A 400 1.03 -12.32 30.86
N ASP A 401 1.13 -12.81 32.10
CA ASP A 401 2.24 -12.48 33.00
C ASP A 401 3.59 -13.02 32.50
N ARG A 402 3.54 -13.98 31.58
CA ARG A 402 4.68 -14.48 30.79
C ARG A 402 5.23 -13.48 29.77
N VAL A 403 4.42 -12.49 29.36
CA VAL A 403 4.81 -11.43 28.43
C VAL A 403 5.55 -10.36 29.22
N LYS A 404 6.85 -10.24 28.98
CA LYS A 404 7.72 -9.23 29.62
C LYS A 404 8.09 -8.16 28.59
N ARG A 405 8.61 -7.04 29.08
CA ARG A 405 9.19 -5.99 28.21
C ARG A 405 10.22 -6.62 27.27
N ALA A 406 10.07 -6.34 25.98
CA ALA A 406 11.01 -6.75 24.95
C ALA A 406 12.28 -5.89 25.03
N GLU A 407 13.41 -6.53 24.80
CA GLU A 407 14.73 -5.93 24.78
C GLU A 407 15.45 -6.19 23.44
N PRO A 408 16.55 -5.47 23.12
CA PRO A 408 17.24 -5.57 21.83
C PRO A 408 17.56 -6.99 21.33
N GLU A 409 17.83 -7.94 22.22
CA GLU A 409 18.15 -9.32 21.86
C GLU A 409 16.90 -10.18 21.61
N ASP A 410 15.70 -9.65 21.87
CA ASP A 410 14.42 -10.33 21.68
C ASP A 410 13.91 -10.16 20.24
N THR A 411 12.99 -11.04 19.86
CA THR A 411 12.21 -10.95 18.62
C THR A 411 10.73 -11.03 18.95
N VAL A 412 9.93 -10.21 18.28
CA VAL A 412 8.47 -10.20 18.45
C VAL A 412 7.82 -10.53 17.13
N ILE A 413 7.03 -11.61 17.10
CA ILE A 413 6.23 -12.05 15.97
C ILE A 413 4.76 -11.93 16.36
N ILE A 414 3.98 -11.20 15.59
CA ILE A 414 2.56 -11.00 15.80
C ILE A 414 1.84 -11.65 14.63
N TYR A 415 0.96 -12.61 14.92
CA TYR A 415 0.11 -13.25 13.94
C TYR A 415 -1.34 -12.98 14.28
N PHE A 416 -2.12 -12.47 13.33
CA PHE A 416 -3.54 -12.25 13.50
C PHE A 416 -4.32 -12.97 12.41
N ALA A 417 -5.18 -13.91 12.80
CA ALA A 417 -6.18 -14.53 11.94
C ALA A 417 -7.59 -14.19 12.43
N GLY A 418 -8.38 -13.55 11.57
CA GLY A 418 -9.74 -13.14 11.93
C GLY A 418 -10.38 -12.18 10.93
N HIS A 419 -11.43 -11.50 11.36
CA HIS A 419 -12.05 -10.43 10.59
C HIS A 419 -11.25 -9.12 10.68
N GLY A 420 -11.18 -8.44 9.54
CA GLY A 420 -10.72 -7.08 9.41
C GLY A 420 -11.73 -6.26 8.60
N THR A 421 -11.66 -4.95 8.74
CA THR A 421 -12.46 -4.03 7.93
C THR A 421 -11.68 -2.74 7.66
N ALA A 422 -12.15 -1.99 6.67
CA ALA A 422 -11.62 -0.67 6.38
C ALA A 422 -12.77 0.33 6.23
N GLN A 423 -12.63 1.49 6.85
CA GLN A 423 -13.58 2.58 6.72
C GLN A 423 -12.88 3.92 6.80
N ALA A 424 -13.34 4.88 5.99
CA ALA A 424 -12.85 6.26 6.01
C ALA A 424 -11.32 6.33 6.00
N GLN A 425 -10.71 5.54 5.12
CA GLN A 425 -9.28 5.64 4.88
C GLN A 425 -8.47 5.17 6.13
N ARG A 426 -8.95 4.10 6.80
CA ARG A 426 -8.36 3.45 8.00
C ARG A 426 -8.61 1.95 7.99
N PHE A 427 -7.69 1.21 8.60
CA PHE A 427 -7.83 -0.21 8.84
C PHE A 427 -8.19 -0.55 10.27
N TYR A 428 -8.94 -1.63 10.44
CA TYR A 428 -9.40 -2.13 11.73
C TYR A 428 -9.31 -3.65 11.77
N LEU A 429 -8.62 -4.18 12.80
CA LEU A 429 -8.70 -5.58 13.20
C LEU A 429 -9.91 -5.74 14.12
N ILE A 430 -10.79 -6.70 13.83
CA ILE A 430 -12.02 -6.93 14.60
C ILE A 430 -11.73 -8.04 15.64
N PRO A 431 -11.64 -7.70 16.93
CA PRO A 431 -11.44 -8.66 18.01
C PRO A 431 -12.75 -9.36 18.38
N HIS A 432 -12.67 -10.29 19.34
CA HIS A 432 -13.82 -11.08 19.80
C HIS A 432 -14.98 -10.20 20.28
N ASP A 433 -14.66 -9.12 20.98
CA ASP A 433 -15.58 -8.17 21.60
C ASP A 433 -16.02 -7.05 20.66
N LEU A 434 -16.45 -7.38 19.43
CA LEU A 434 -16.81 -6.43 18.36
C LEU A 434 -17.96 -5.44 18.70
N GLY A 435 -18.62 -5.55 19.85
CA GLY A 435 -19.60 -4.57 20.33
C GLY A 435 -20.90 -4.43 19.51
N TYR A 436 -21.17 -5.33 18.55
CA TYR A 436 -22.37 -5.29 17.72
C TYR A 436 -23.15 -6.60 17.80
N THR A 437 -24.41 -6.53 18.23
CA THR A 437 -25.30 -7.70 18.44
C THR A 437 -26.34 -7.88 17.33
N GLY A 438 -26.36 -7.01 16.32
CA GLY A 438 -27.34 -7.06 15.24
C GLY A 438 -27.00 -8.05 14.13
N ASP A 439 -27.87 -8.09 13.12
CA ASP A 439 -27.73 -9.00 11.98
C ASP A 439 -26.64 -8.50 11.00
N ARG A 440 -25.65 -9.34 10.70
CA ARG A 440 -24.55 -9.08 9.76
C ARG A 440 -25.07 -8.66 8.39
N THR A 441 -26.20 -9.20 7.93
CA THR A 441 -26.80 -8.88 6.62
C THR A 441 -27.56 -7.55 6.60
N LYS A 442 -27.80 -6.95 7.77
CA LYS A 442 -28.54 -5.69 7.95
C LYS A 442 -27.72 -4.66 8.71
N LEU A 443 -26.40 -4.64 8.47
CA LEU A 443 -25.50 -3.72 9.13
C LEU A 443 -25.87 -2.26 8.79
N THR A 444 -26.30 -1.52 9.80
CA THR A 444 -26.61 -0.09 9.70
C THR A 444 -25.37 0.75 10.03
N GLU A 445 -25.37 2.03 9.65
CA GLU A 445 -24.26 2.94 9.99
C GLU A 445 -23.96 2.99 11.50
N PRO A 446 -24.95 3.09 12.43
CA PRO A 446 -24.67 3.00 13.87
C PRO A 446 -24.08 1.65 14.30
N GLY A 447 -24.50 0.56 13.65
CA GLY A 447 -23.93 -0.77 13.90
C GLY A 447 -22.46 -0.84 13.49
N LEU A 448 -22.14 -0.31 12.31
CA LEU A 448 -20.77 -0.22 11.82
C LEU A 448 -19.88 0.64 12.75
N GLN A 449 -20.36 1.80 13.21
CA GLN A 449 -19.64 2.62 14.19
C GLN A 449 -19.42 1.88 15.52
N SER A 450 -20.38 1.06 15.96
CA SER A 450 -20.21 0.18 17.13
C SER A 450 -19.04 -0.78 16.91
N ILE A 451 -18.99 -1.46 15.76
CA ILE A 451 -17.89 -2.36 15.39
C ILE A 451 -16.55 -1.62 15.39
N LEU A 452 -16.47 -0.46 14.73
CA LEU A 452 -15.23 0.30 14.64
C LEU A 452 -14.68 0.72 16.00
N SER A 453 -15.54 1.20 16.91
CA SER A 453 -15.11 1.66 18.24
C SER A 453 -14.52 0.53 19.10
N HIS A 454 -14.97 -0.71 18.88
CA HIS A 454 -14.47 -1.92 19.54
C HIS A 454 -13.35 -2.61 18.77
N SER A 455 -13.05 -2.17 17.55
CA SER A 455 -11.96 -2.71 16.73
C SER A 455 -10.62 -2.07 17.09
N ILE A 456 -9.52 -2.73 16.75
CA ILE A 456 -8.17 -2.17 16.89
C ILE A 456 -7.82 -1.45 15.59
N SER A 457 -7.71 -0.13 15.65
CA SER A 457 -7.29 0.64 14.48
C SER A 457 -5.77 0.56 14.24
N ASP A 458 -5.35 0.77 13.01
CA ASP A 458 -3.95 1.04 12.61
C ASP A 458 -3.20 2.04 13.53
N ILE A 459 -3.84 3.11 14.02
CA ILE A 459 -3.25 4.08 14.96
C ILE A 459 -2.99 3.43 16.32
N GLU A 460 -4.00 2.74 16.85
CA GLU A 460 -3.84 2.06 18.14
C GLU A 460 -2.76 0.97 18.05
N LEU A 461 -2.64 0.34 16.88
CA LEU A 461 -1.59 -0.63 16.60
C LEU A 461 -0.21 0.02 16.52
N GLU A 462 -0.08 1.13 15.78
CA GLU A 462 1.14 1.96 15.70
C GLU A 462 1.61 2.39 17.08
N GLU A 463 0.71 2.96 17.90
CA GLU A 463 0.99 3.37 19.28
C GLU A 463 1.40 2.18 20.16
N ALA A 464 0.74 1.02 19.99
CA ALA A 464 1.03 -0.17 20.77
C ALA A 464 2.40 -0.78 20.45
N VAL A 465 2.84 -0.69 19.18
CA VAL A 465 4.16 -1.18 18.77
C VAL A 465 5.25 -0.12 18.87
N GLU A 466 4.90 1.15 19.14
CA GLU A 466 5.88 2.24 19.15
C GLU A 466 6.98 2.04 20.21
N GLY A 467 6.62 1.55 21.40
CA GLY A 467 7.58 1.31 22.47
C GLY A 467 8.32 -0.03 22.41
N LEU A 468 8.11 -0.85 21.37
CA LEU A 468 8.75 -2.17 21.26
C LEU A 468 10.23 -2.04 20.93
N ASP A 469 11.06 -2.31 21.94
CA ASP A 469 12.53 -2.23 21.85
C ASP A 469 13.16 -3.57 21.42
N ALA A 470 12.49 -4.34 20.55
CA ALA A 470 12.96 -5.64 20.05
C ALA A 470 13.95 -5.46 18.89
N GLY A 471 14.89 -6.39 18.73
CA GLY A 471 15.83 -6.38 17.59
C GLY A 471 15.17 -6.76 16.27
N HIS A 472 14.07 -7.51 16.33
CA HIS A 472 13.24 -7.87 15.18
C HIS A 472 11.76 -7.81 15.54
N LEU A 473 10.96 -7.29 14.62
CA LEU A 473 9.52 -7.20 14.75
C LEU A 473 8.88 -7.65 13.43
N LEU A 474 7.98 -8.62 13.50
CA LEU A 474 7.26 -9.19 12.37
C LEU A 474 5.77 -9.21 12.69
N MET A 475 4.94 -8.80 11.73
CA MET A 475 3.50 -8.83 11.84
C MET A 475 2.88 -9.47 10.60
N ILE A 476 2.02 -10.46 10.81
CA ILE A 476 1.30 -11.15 9.75
C ILE A 476 -0.19 -11.00 10.05
N ILE A 477 -0.93 -10.43 9.09
CA ILE A 477 -2.35 -10.14 9.21
C ILE A 477 -3.09 -10.96 8.17
N ASP A 478 -3.64 -12.10 8.61
CA ASP A 478 -4.56 -12.94 7.86
C ASP A 478 -6.01 -12.53 8.15
N ALA A 479 -6.38 -11.35 7.64
CA ALA A 479 -7.71 -10.80 7.84
C ALA A 479 -8.36 -10.31 6.55
N CYS A 480 -9.69 -10.50 6.48
CA CYS A 480 -10.52 -9.97 5.39
C CYS A 480 -10.34 -8.44 5.28
N ASN A 481 -10.33 -7.89 4.06
CA ASN A 481 -10.15 -6.46 3.81
C ASN A 481 -8.87 -5.83 4.41
N SER A 482 -7.87 -6.62 4.84
CA SER A 482 -6.57 -6.10 5.24
C SER A 482 -5.84 -5.35 4.11
N GLY A 483 -6.17 -5.67 2.84
CA GLY A 483 -5.74 -4.87 1.70
C GLY A 483 -6.55 -3.58 1.43
N GLN A 484 -7.77 -3.41 1.96
CA GLN A 484 -8.51 -2.13 1.83
C GLN A 484 -7.92 -1.04 2.72
N ALA A 485 -7.26 -1.41 3.83
CA ALA A 485 -6.35 -0.54 4.58
C ALA A 485 -5.44 0.28 3.65
N LEU A 486 -4.97 -0.37 2.59
CA LEU A 486 -4.01 0.14 1.63
C LEU A 486 -4.66 1.06 0.58
N GLU A 487 -5.91 0.77 0.17
CA GLU A 487 -6.75 1.68 -0.65
C GLU A 487 -7.30 2.87 0.19
N ALA A 488 -7.27 2.68 1.50
CA ALA A 488 -7.57 3.65 2.53
C ALA A 488 -6.39 4.58 2.85
N GLU A 489 -5.17 4.25 2.45
CA GLU A 489 -3.97 5.06 2.71
C GLU A 489 -3.85 6.26 1.74
N GLU A 490 -4.65 6.27 0.65
CA GLU A 490 -4.48 7.14 -0.52
C GLU A 490 -4.89 8.62 -0.33
N LYS A 491 -5.45 9.01 0.82
CA LYS A 491 -6.06 10.36 1.00
C LYS A 491 -5.56 11.19 2.19
N ARG A 492 -4.57 10.75 2.97
CA ARG A 492 -4.13 11.45 4.20
C ARG A 492 -2.72 12.06 4.05
N ARG A 493 -2.66 13.39 3.91
CA ARG A 493 -1.42 14.17 3.72
C ARG A 493 -0.75 14.50 5.06
N GLY A 494 0.56 14.27 5.16
CA GLY A 494 1.42 14.64 6.29
C GLY A 494 2.92 14.61 5.91
N PRO A 495 3.84 15.08 6.78
CA PRO A 495 5.27 14.83 6.61
C PRO A 495 5.52 13.34 6.55
N MET A 496 5.75 12.83 5.34
CA MET A 496 5.79 11.38 5.10
C MET A 496 4.42 10.68 5.28
N ASN A 497 3.33 11.37 4.88
CA ASN A 497 1.95 10.89 4.66
C ASN A 497 1.39 9.93 5.71
N SER A 498 0.48 10.43 6.54
CA SER A 498 -0.03 9.76 7.73
C SER A 498 -0.70 8.40 7.47
N LYS A 499 -0.02 7.38 8.00
CA LYS A 499 -0.54 6.26 8.79
C LYS A 499 -1.24 5.14 8.03
N GLY A 500 -0.48 4.05 7.87
CA GLY A 500 -0.83 2.79 7.24
C GLY A 500 0.21 1.72 7.59
N LEU A 501 -0.05 0.46 7.26
CA LEU A 501 0.83 -0.66 7.64
C LEU A 501 2.21 -0.56 6.97
N ALA A 502 2.28 -0.04 5.74
CA ALA A 502 3.55 0.15 5.03
C ALA A 502 4.49 1.16 5.72
N GLN A 503 3.94 2.29 6.17
CA GLN A 503 4.70 3.28 6.93
C GLN A 503 5.08 2.74 8.30
N LEU A 504 4.19 1.99 8.95
CA LEU A 504 4.52 1.31 10.21
C LEU A 504 5.70 0.35 10.03
N ALA A 505 5.69 -0.45 8.95
CA ALA A 505 6.80 -1.31 8.57
C ALA A 505 8.11 -0.54 8.40
N TYR A 506 8.07 0.54 7.62
CA TYR A 506 9.22 1.39 7.35
C TYR A 506 9.73 2.10 8.61
N GLU A 507 8.83 2.67 9.42
CA GLU A 507 9.17 3.42 10.62
C GLU A 507 9.70 2.50 11.69
N LYS A 508 9.09 1.34 11.93
CA LYS A 508 9.56 0.43 12.98
C LYS A 508 10.76 -0.40 12.58
N GLY A 509 11.07 -0.49 11.28
CA GLY A 509 11.98 -1.50 10.78
C GLY A 509 11.40 -2.90 10.95
N MET A 510 10.07 -3.03 10.83
CA MET A 510 9.36 -4.30 10.98
C MET A 510 8.99 -4.89 9.63
N TYR A 511 8.74 -6.18 9.61
CA TYR A 511 8.16 -6.89 8.47
C TYR A 511 6.65 -6.94 8.64
N ILE A 512 5.89 -6.57 7.62
CA ILE A 512 4.43 -6.75 7.61
C ILE A 512 3.99 -7.55 6.38
N LEU A 513 3.19 -8.59 6.59
CA LEU A 513 2.51 -9.33 5.52
C LEU A 513 1.00 -9.30 5.75
N THR A 514 0.24 -9.01 4.69
CA THR A 514 -1.23 -8.90 4.74
C THR A 514 -1.90 -9.82 3.73
N ALA A 515 -2.99 -10.46 4.13
CA ALA A 515 -3.84 -11.30 3.26
C ALA A 515 -4.76 -10.46 2.36
N ALA A 516 -4.25 -9.97 1.24
CA ALA A 516 -4.94 -9.51 0.01
C ALA A 516 -6.10 -8.47 0.06
N GLN A 517 -6.42 -8.00 -1.16
CA GLN A 517 -7.22 -6.83 -1.55
C GLN A 517 -8.75 -6.94 -1.35
N SER A 518 -9.36 -5.76 -1.54
CA SER A 518 -10.75 -5.37 -1.37
C SER A 518 -11.80 -6.35 -1.91
N TYR A 519 -12.83 -6.59 -1.07
CA TYR A 519 -14.03 -7.38 -1.36
C TYR A 519 -13.90 -8.91 -1.36
N GLN A 520 -12.77 -9.48 -0.95
CA GLN A 520 -12.69 -10.92 -0.72
C GLN A 520 -12.49 -11.24 0.76
N ALA A 521 -13.29 -12.19 1.24
CA ALA A 521 -12.99 -12.87 2.48
C ALA A 521 -11.64 -13.59 2.29
N ALA A 522 -10.81 -13.62 3.34
CA ALA A 522 -9.67 -14.54 3.36
C ALA A 522 -10.21 -15.94 3.02
N LEU A 523 -9.66 -16.55 1.97
CA LEU A 523 -10.20 -17.81 1.44
C LEU A 523 -9.79 -18.95 2.38
N GLU A 524 -10.75 -19.35 3.22
CA GLU A 524 -10.67 -20.56 4.02
C GLU A 524 -10.91 -21.79 3.14
N ALA A 525 -9.91 -22.65 2.97
CA ALA A 525 -10.05 -23.88 2.22
C ALA A 525 -10.34 -25.05 3.16
N ALA A 526 -11.60 -25.49 3.23
CA ALA A 526 -12.01 -26.59 4.12
C ALA A 526 -11.25 -27.91 3.92
N GLN A 527 -10.64 -28.13 2.74
CA GLN A 527 -9.83 -29.31 2.45
C GLN A 527 -8.38 -29.20 2.99
N LEU A 528 -7.88 -27.98 3.23
CA LEU A 528 -6.51 -27.74 3.73
C LEU A 528 -6.45 -27.65 5.26
N GLY A 529 -7.60 -27.49 5.92
CA GLY A 529 -7.66 -27.24 7.37
C GLY A 529 -7.18 -25.85 7.80
N HIS A 530 -6.78 -25.00 6.83
CA HIS A 530 -6.16 -23.69 7.02
C HIS A 530 -6.63 -22.66 5.99
N GLY A 531 -6.43 -21.37 6.28
CA GLY A 531 -6.43 -20.29 5.28
C GLY A 531 -5.28 -20.47 4.28
N LEU A 532 -5.46 -20.00 3.03
CA LEU A 532 -4.41 -20.13 1.99
C LEU A 532 -3.08 -19.47 2.40
N LEU A 533 -3.14 -18.34 3.10
CA LEU A 533 -1.94 -17.63 3.56
C LEU A 533 -1.20 -18.44 4.63
N THR A 534 -1.90 -18.93 5.65
CA THR A 534 -1.30 -19.77 6.69
C THR A 534 -0.71 -21.05 6.10
N TYR A 535 -1.42 -21.68 5.16
CA TYR A 535 -0.92 -22.89 4.51
C TYR A 535 0.39 -22.63 3.75
N ALA A 536 0.45 -21.54 2.95
CA ALA A 536 1.68 -21.13 2.27
C ALA A 536 2.82 -20.90 3.26
N LEU A 537 2.55 -20.16 4.34
CA LEU A 537 3.57 -19.83 5.33
C LEU A 537 4.05 -21.06 6.10
N VAL A 538 3.15 -21.89 6.58
CA VAL A 538 3.46 -22.96 7.55
C VAL A 538 3.73 -24.29 6.85
N GLU A 539 2.75 -24.82 6.13
CA GLU A 539 2.82 -26.18 5.57
C GLU A 539 3.82 -26.28 4.43
N GLU A 540 3.88 -25.26 3.58
CA GLU A 540 4.82 -25.22 2.47
C GLU A 540 6.09 -24.44 2.82
N GLY A 541 5.97 -23.30 3.48
CA GLY A 541 7.10 -22.41 3.75
C GLY A 541 8.03 -22.86 4.88
N LEU A 542 7.49 -23.23 6.05
CA LEU A 542 8.30 -23.61 7.22
C LEU A 542 8.60 -25.10 7.28
N LYS A 543 7.66 -25.95 6.86
CA LYS A 543 7.81 -27.42 6.97
C LYS A 543 8.60 -28.04 5.83
N THR A 544 8.90 -27.28 4.78
CA THR A 544 9.65 -27.76 3.61
C THR A 544 10.76 -26.77 3.23
N PRO A 545 11.77 -27.18 2.43
CA PRO A 545 12.86 -26.31 2.03
C PRO A 545 12.54 -25.46 0.78
N ILE A 546 11.27 -25.37 0.35
CA ILE A 546 10.94 -24.71 -0.93
C ILE A 546 10.93 -23.18 -0.85
N ALA A 547 10.74 -22.61 0.34
CA ALA A 547 10.82 -21.17 0.56
C ALA A 547 12.26 -20.65 0.66
N ASP A 548 13.24 -21.55 0.80
CA ASP A 548 14.67 -21.24 0.69
C ASP A 548 15.04 -21.12 -0.80
N ILE A 549 15.02 -19.88 -1.28
CA ILE A 549 15.10 -19.55 -2.72
C ILE A 549 16.52 -19.14 -3.14
N GLU A 550 16.95 -17.91 -2.84
CA GLU A 550 18.25 -17.39 -3.24
C GLU A 550 18.80 -16.36 -2.23
N PRO A 551 19.98 -16.62 -1.63
CA PRO A 551 20.84 -17.79 -1.83
C PRO A 551 20.25 -19.05 -1.16
N LYS A 552 20.29 -20.19 -1.85
CA LYS A 552 19.83 -21.47 -1.30
C LYS A 552 20.84 -22.06 -0.32
N ASP A 553 20.92 -21.49 0.88
CA ASP A 553 21.96 -21.74 1.86
C ASP A 553 21.50 -22.56 3.08
N GLY A 554 20.25 -23.02 3.08
CA GLY A 554 19.65 -23.76 4.18
C GLY A 554 19.26 -22.87 5.36
N LEU A 555 19.22 -21.56 5.19
CA LEU A 555 18.67 -20.59 6.14
C LEU A 555 17.47 -19.91 5.49
N LEU A 556 16.30 -19.99 6.13
CA LEU A 556 15.13 -19.27 5.67
C LEU A 556 15.06 -17.92 6.38
N SER A 557 15.35 -16.83 5.68
CA SER A 557 15.14 -15.48 6.20
C SER A 557 13.65 -15.11 6.23
N ALA A 558 13.27 -14.16 7.08
CA ALA A 558 11.91 -13.61 7.11
C ALA A 558 11.53 -13.06 5.74
N ARG A 559 12.45 -12.38 5.04
CA ARG A 559 12.20 -11.86 3.70
C ARG A 559 11.83 -12.96 2.71
N GLU A 560 12.67 -13.99 2.58
CA GLU A 560 12.41 -15.10 1.65
C GLU A 560 11.10 -15.81 1.96
N TRP A 561 10.82 -16.01 3.25
CA TRP A 561 9.59 -16.63 3.71
C TRP A 561 8.34 -15.83 3.32
N LEU A 562 8.36 -14.50 3.51
CA LEU A 562 7.22 -13.66 3.17
C LEU A 562 7.09 -13.47 1.65
N ASP A 563 8.20 -13.26 0.93
CA ASP A 563 8.23 -13.14 -0.53
C ASP A 563 7.67 -14.44 -1.17
N PHE A 564 8.10 -15.61 -0.70
CA PHE A 564 7.55 -16.92 -1.10
C PHE A 564 6.03 -16.97 -0.92
N ALA A 565 5.50 -16.55 0.22
CA ALA A 565 4.06 -16.56 0.47
C ALA A 565 3.30 -15.64 -0.49
N THR A 566 3.88 -14.48 -0.87
CA THR A 566 3.23 -13.56 -1.81
C THR A 566 3.09 -14.15 -3.22
N GLU A 567 4.06 -14.95 -3.66
CA GLU A 567 4.03 -15.62 -4.95
C GLU A 567 3.18 -16.90 -4.93
N ARG A 568 3.23 -17.63 -3.81
CA ARG A 568 2.64 -18.97 -3.72
C ARG A 568 1.12 -18.94 -3.55
N VAL A 569 0.58 -18.00 -2.79
CA VAL A 569 -0.87 -17.91 -2.54
C VAL A 569 -1.69 -17.78 -3.84
N PRO A 570 -1.36 -16.87 -4.79
CA PRO A 570 -2.03 -16.81 -6.10
C PRO A 570 -1.95 -18.14 -6.87
N GLN A 571 -0.79 -18.80 -6.90
CA GLN A 571 -0.59 -20.05 -7.63
C GLN A 571 -1.49 -21.18 -7.09
N MET A 572 -1.59 -21.32 -5.77
CA MET A 572 -2.46 -22.32 -5.14
C MET A 572 -3.93 -22.08 -5.47
N GLN A 573 -4.35 -20.80 -5.47
CA GLN A 573 -5.73 -20.45 -5.81
C GLN A 573 -6.03 -20.71 -7.29
N GLU A 574 -5.09 -20.42 -8.20
CA GLU A 574 -5.22 -20.74 -9.62
C GLU A 574 -5.30 -22.26 -9.87
N ALA A 575 -4.46 -23.05 -9.20
CA ALA A 575 -4.47 -24.51 -9.30
C ALA A 575 -5.84 -25.07 -8.86
N LYS A 576 -6.36 -24.60 -7.72
CA LYS A 576 -7.68 -24.98 -7.22
C LYS A 576 -8.81 -24.58 -8.18
N MET A 577 -8.72 -23.39 -8.79
CA MET A 577 -9.68 -22.95 -9.81
C MET A 577 -9.65 -23.82 -11.07
N LYS A 578 -8.48 -24.35 -11.46
CA LYS A 578 -8.33 -25.28 -12.60
C LYS A 578 -8.92 -26.66 -12.31
N GLU A 579 -8.68 -27.22 -11.12
CA GLU A 579 -9.25 -28.52 -10.70
C GLU A 579 -10.79 -28.50 -10.67
N THR A 580 -11.38 -27.40 -10.22
CA THR A 580 -12.84 -27.23 -10.16
C THR A 580 -13.50 -27.20 -11.55
N ARG A 581 -12.74 -26.87 -12.62
CA ARG A 581 -13.24 -26.90 -14.01
C ARG A 581 -13.23 -28.30 -14.64
N GLY A 582 -12.63 -29.30 -13.98
CA GLY A 582 -12.36 -30.62 -14.56
C GLY A 582 -13.34 -31.75 -14.21
N VAL A 583 -13.99 -31.75 -13.04
CA VAL A 583 -14.89 -32.84 -12.62
C VAL A 583 -15.96 -32.28 -11.67
N GLY A 584 -17.21 -32.67 -11.87
CA GLY A 584 -18.35 -32.26 -11.04
C GLY A 584 -18.18 -32.65 -9.57
N LEU A 585 -17.81 -31.68 -8.75
CA LEU A 585 -17.91 -31.67 -7.29
C LEU A 585 -18.29 -30.25 -6.89
N GLU A 586 -19.53 -30.05 -6.44
CA GLU A 586 -19.97 -28.78 -5.85
C GLU A 586 -19.20 -28.56 -4.55
N ILE A 587 -18.19 -27.70 -4.59
CA ILE A 587 -17.50 -27.21 -3.40
C ILE A 587 -18.10 -25.84 -3.07
N ALA A 588 -18.90 -25.80 -2.01
CA ALA A 588 -19.62 -24.61 -1.57
C ALA A 588 -18.65 -23.52 -1.07
N PHE A 589 -18.63 -22.40 -1.79
CA PHE A 589 -18.17 -21.11 -1.26
C PHE A 589 -19.18 -20.64 -0.19
N THR A 590 -18.72 -19.91 0.84
CA THR A 590 -19.60 -19.37 1.89
C THR A 590 -20.68 -18.46 1.30
N ASP A 591 -21.88 -18.44 1.92
CA ASP A 591 -23.03 -17.66 1.48
C ASP A 591 -22.68 -16.17 1.33
N GLY A 592 -22.77 -15.67 0.09
CA GLY A 592 -22.37 -14.32 -0.32
C GLY A 592 -21.71 -14.27 -1.70
N GLU A 593 -20.98 -15.32 -2.08
CA GLU A 593 -20.28 -15.39 -3.39
C GLU A 593 -21.12 -16.02 -4.53
N GLN A 594 -22.28 -16.58 -4.21
CA GLN A 594 -23.18 -17.19 -5.20
C GLN A 594 -23.79 -16.17 -6.20
N ASN A 595 -23.62 -14.86 -5.95
CA ASN A 595 -24.16 -13.78 -6.79
C ASN A 595 -23.15 -13.20 -7.81
N ILE A 596 -21.94 -13.77 -7.95
CA ILE A 596 -21.01 -13.34 -9.00
C ILE A 596 -21.30 -14.13 -10.28
N ALA A 597 -22.05 -13.51 -11.19
CA ALA A 597 -22.56 -14.10 -12.43
C ALA A 597 -21.49 -14.56 -13.45
N ASP A 598 -20.20 -14.37 -13.17
CA ASP A 598 -19.10 -14.73 -14.07
C ASP A 598 -17.91 -15.35 -13.30
N PRO A 599 -17.68 -16.68 -13.42
CA PRO A 599 -16.53 -17.36 -12.82
C PRO A 599 -15.16 -16.84 -13.27
N GLN A 600 -15.08 -16.11 -14.39
CA GLN A 600 -13.82 -15.51 -14.89
C GLN A 600 -13.48 -14.18 -14.20
N LYS A 601 -14.40 -13.59 -13.43
CA LYS A 601 -14.17 -12.34 -12.66
C LYS A 601 -13.74 -12.57 -11.21
N ARG A 602 -13.46 -13.82 -10.82
CA ARG A 602 -12.96 -14.14 -9.47
C ARG A 602 -11.52 -13.66 -9.35
N THR A 603 -11.30 -12.59 -8.59
CA THR A 603 -9.97 -12.05 -8.32
C THR A 603 -9.14 -13.03 -7.47
N LEU A 604 -7.84 -13.06 -7.72
CA LEU A 604 -6.87 -13.85 -6.95
C LEU A 604 -6.49 -13.10 -5.67
N GLN A 605 -6.39 -13.83 -4.56
CA GLN A 605 -5.78 -13.40 -3.32
C GLN A 605 -4.31 -13.11 -3.60
N ARG A 606 -3.92 -11.84 -3.49
CA ARG A 606 -2.53 -11.37 -3.66
C ARG A 606 -2.04 -10.77 -2.34
N PRO A 607 -1.33 -11.56 -1.50
CA PRO A 607 -0.73 -11.02 -0.30
C PRO A 607 0.23 -9.87 -0.61
N ARG A 608 0.36 -8.93 0.33
CA ARG A 608 1.29 -7.78 0.19
C ARG A 608 2.23 -7.74 1.36
N VAL A 609 3.51 -7.55 1.06
CA VAL A 609 4.61 -7.52 2.02
C VAL A 609 5.28 -6.14 2.06
N PHE A 610 5.66 -5.69 3.26
CA PHE A 610 6.33 -4.42 3.50
C PHE A 610 7.54 -4.63 4.43
N TYR A 611 8.72 -4.19 4.01
CA TYR A 611 9.96 -4.19 4.79
C TYR A 611 10.97 -3.21 4.18
N ARG A 612 12.04 -2.88 4.91
CA ARG A 612 13.09 -1.96 4.44
C ARG A 612 14.39 -2.71 4.13
N ARG A 613 14.66 -2.91 2.83
CA ARG A 613 15.86 -3.62 2.31
C ARG A 613 17.19 -3.03 2.76
N GLU A 614 17.27 -1.71 2.89
CA GLU A 614 18.53 -0.97 3.12
C GLU A 614 19.09 -1.06 4.55
N LEU A 615 18.31 -1.55 5.51
CA LEU A 615 18.67 -1.55 6.94
C LEU A 615 18.96 -2.95 7.53
N GLU A 616 18.83 -4.02 6.75
CA GLU A 616 19.10 -5.39 7.23
C GLU A 616 20.61 -5.66 7.33
N ALA A 617 21.25 -5.18 8.40
CA ALA A 617 22.61 -5.60 8.73
C ALA A 617 22.65 -7.04 9.32
N ASN A 618 21.53 -7.52 9.85
CA ASN A 618 21.38 -8.83 10.47
C ASN A 618 19.94 -9.35 10.25
N PRO A 619 19.63 -10.03 9.14
CA PRO A 619 18.26 -10.46 8.84
C PRO A 619 17.70 -11.44 9.89
N LEU A 620 16.39 -11.41 10.10
CA LEU A 620 15.72 -12.38 10.96
C LEU A 620 15.68 -13.74 10.24
N VAL A 621 16.42 -14.73 10.76
CA VAL A 621 16.32 -16.12 10.30
C VAL A 621 15.14 -16.79 10.99
N ILE A 622 14.15 -17.21 10.21
CA ILE A 622 12.91 -17.82 10.70
C ILE A 622 13.07 -19.33 10.89
N ALA A 623 13.82 -19.99 10.00
CA ALA A 623 14.04 -21.43 10.08
C ALA A 623 15.42 -21.84 9.56
N LYS A 624 15.87 -23.02 9.99
CA LYS A 624 16.92 -23.82 9.34
C LYS A 624 16.20 -25.08 8.82
N PRO A 625 15.72 -25.07 7.56
CA PRO A 625 14.88 -26.14 7.01
C PRO A 625 15.51 -27.54 7.08
#